data_AF-A0A2P5NX92-F1
#
_entry.id   AF-A0A2P5NX92-F1
#
_cell.length_a   1.000
_cell.length_b   1.000
_cell.length_c   1.000
_cell.angle_alpha   90.00
_cell.angle_beta   90.00
_cell.angle_gamma   90.00
#
_symmetry.space_group_name_H-M   'P 1'
#
loop_
_entity.id
_entity.type
_entity.pdbx_description
1 polymer ?
#
loop_
_entity_poly.entity_id
_entity_poly.type
_entity_poly.pdbx_seq_one_letter_code
_entity_poly.pdbx_strand_id
1 'polypeptide(L)'
;MDHVDMPKFTGDVNFGLLILIGFLTSFHCVGMCGPLILGYIAKNASAGHHSHTAHFLYGIGKTISYTTIGALFGAFGSIVAFTPYTQGAVGVAAGLFLIVFGLHMLEVFPALSHFQFKTPGFLIRFIGMEYRKHSNPFVIGLLNGLMIICGPLQAMYVMAAGTGSWSQGAAILFFFGIGTLPLLLGFGFLTSLISGNLTPKLLKASGVIVMALGVIMLNRGLAVTGTGVDFNTLIARVSQQLSPTMSESPSCDTEQTIKMDVVKAGFKPNKFTLRKDIPVKWVINAKELNECNKAIVVPKYGLKVEFKPGIQVIEFTPTETGVIPWSCWMGMIPGTFIVVEDPQSTGTQEPEPKQSVEEDEQQRLLRQFEEKWQQILTFSQGRDDK
;
A
#
# COMPACT_ATOMS: atom_id res chain seq x y z
N MET A 1 -13.63 32.33 1.40
CA MET A 1 -12.72 32.02 0.27
C MET A 1 -11.42 31.64 0.96
N ASP A 2 -11.35 30.39 1.39
CA ASP A 2 -10.33 29.95 2.33
C ASP A 2 -9.26 29.24 1.52
N HIS A 3 -8.19 29.97 1.25
CA HIS A 3 -6.99 29.44 0.61
C HIS A 3 -6.37 28.39 1.54
N VAL A 4 -6.55 27.13 1.20
CA VAL A 4 -5.79 26.01 1.74
C VAL A 4 -4.36 26.20 1.25
N ASP A 5 -3.54 26.87 2.06
CA ASP A 5 -2.10 27.00 1.81
C ASP A 5 -1.50 25.58 1.77
N MET A 6 -1.18 25.13 0.56
CA MET A 6 -0.43 23.90 0.36
C MET A 6 1.00 24.10 0.87
N PRO A 7 1.60 23.08 1.51
CA PRO A 7 2.97 23.17 1.99
C PRO A 7 3.91 23.40 0.83
N LYS A 8 4.69 24.48 0.89
CA LYS A 8 5.75 24.75 -0.09
C LYS A 8 6.83 23.69 0.07
N PHE A 9 6.89 22.75 -0.88
CA PHE A 9 7.94 21.75 -1.02
C PHE A 9 9.27 22.45 -1.37
N THR A 10 9.90 23.00 -0.34
CA THR A 10 11.24 23.59 -0.36
C THR A 10 12.08 22.83 0.65
N GLY A 11 12.20 21.52 0.41
CA GLY A 11 13.08 20.61 1.14
C GLY A 11 13.75 19.73 0.10
N ASP A 12 15.08 19.66 0.12
CA ASP A 12 15.92 19.09 -0.93
C ASP A 12 15.43 17.70 -1.34
N VAL A 13 14.79 17.62 -2.51
CA VAL A 13 14.40 16.34 -3.12
C VAL A 13 15.69 15.59 -3.38
N ASN A 14 15.98 14.57 -2.57
CA ASN A 14 17.21 13.81 -2.69
C ASN A 14 17.16 12.98 -3.98
N PHE A 15 17.63 13.56 -5.08
CA PHE A 15 17.65 12.94 -6.40
C PHE A 15 18.42 11.61 -6.40
N GLY A 16 19.41 11.45 -5.53
CA GLY A 16 20.12 10.19 -5.33
C GLY A 16 19.21 9.08 -4.78
N LEU A 17 18.33 9.41 -3.83
CA LEU A 17 17.33 8.48 -3.31
C LEU A 17 16.31 8.09 -4.40
N LEU A 18 15.89 9.03 -5.26
CA LEU A 18 14.97 8.74 -6.37
C LEU A 18 15.59 7.81 -7.41
N ILE A 19 16.87 7.99 -7.74
CA ILE A 19 17.62 7.09 -8.62
C ILE A 19 17.70 5.70 -8.00
N LEU A 20 18.01 5.60 -6.69
CA LEU A 20 18.09 4.34 -5.97
C LEU A 20 16.73 3.62 -5.94
N ILE A 21 15.65 4.34 -5.66
CA ILE A 21 14.28 3.81 -5.70
C ILE A 21 13.94 3.34 -7.12
N GLY A 22 14.30 4.09 -8.15
CA GLY A 22 14.14 3.69 -9.56
C GLY A 22 14.90 2.41 -9.88
N PHE A 23 16.14 2.29 -9.43
CA PHE A 23 16.96 1.11 -9.61
C PHE A 23 16.33 -0.12 -8.93
N LEU A 24 15.95 -0.01 -7.66
CA LEU A 24 15.28 -1.09 -6.91
C LEU A 24 13.93 -1.47 -7.52
N THR A 25 13.19 -0.50 -8.05
CA THR A 25 11.90 -0.73 -8.73
C THR A 25 12.06 -1.47 -10.05
N SER A 26 13.24 -1.42 -10.66
CA SER A 26 13.46 -1.97 -12.01
C SER A 26 13.38 -3.49 -12.06
N PHE A 27 13.59 -4.18 -10.95
CA PHE A 27 13.38 -5.63 -10.85
C PHE A 27 11.92 -6.01 -11.17
N HIS A 28 10.97 -5.16 -10.79
CA HIS A 28 9.57 -5.30 -11.16
C HIS A 28 9.31 -4.92 -12.62
N CYS A 29 9.95 -3.84 -13.12
CA CYS A 29 9.85 -3.45 -14.53
C CYS A 29 10.34 -4.55 -15.48
N VAL A 30 11.35 -5.32 -15.09
CA VAL A 30 11.82 -6.48 -15.85
C VAL A 30 10.71 -7.53 -16.00
N GLY A 31 9.87 -7.73 -14.99
CA GLY A 31 8.73 -8.66 -15.07
C GLY A 31 7.57 -8.15 -15.90
N MET A 32 7.18 -6.89 -15.68
CA MET A 32 6.01 -6.31 -16.37
C MET A 32 6.30 -5.84 -17.80
N CYS A 33 7.44 -5.17 -18.01
CA CYS A 33 7.86 -4.68 -19.32
C CYS A 33 8.68 -5.73 -20.11
N GLY A 34 9.14 -6.80 -19.45
CA GLY A 34 9.92 -7.87 -20.09
C GLY A 34 9.25 -8.50 -21.32
N PRO A 35 7.97 -8.88 -21.28
CA PRO A 35 7.26 -9.41 -22.45
C PRO A 35 7.19 -8.42 -23.63
N LEU A 36 7.06 -7.12 -23.33
CA LEU A 36 7.07 -6.06 -24.36
C LEU A 36 8.46 -5.95 -25.00
N ILE A 37 9.51 -6.06 -24.18
CA ILE A 37 10.89 -6.06 -24.64
C ILE A 37 11.17 -7.24 -25.57
N LEU A 38 10.78 -8.44 -25.16
CA LEU A 38 10.88 -9.63 -26.02
C LEU A 38 10.14 -9.46 -27.35
N GLY A 39 8.94 -8.85 -27.31
CA GLY A 39 8.12 -8.61 -28.49
C GLY A 39 8.79 -7.74 -29.55
N TYR A 40 9.42 -6.61 -29.15
CA TYR A 40 10.11 -5.77 -30.13
C TYR A 40 11.48 -6.32 -30.54
N ILE A 41 12.21 -7.06 -29.67
CA ILE A 41 13.47 -7.70 -30.05
C ILE A 41 13.22 -8.72 -31.16
N ALA A 42 12.23 -9.60 -31.00
CA ALA A 42 11.90 -10.62 -31.99
C ALA A 42 11.55 -10.00 -33.37
N LYS A 43 10.89 -8.84 -33.35
CA LYS A 43 10.53 -8.10 -34.56
C LYS A 43 11.69 -7.31 -35.17
N ASN A 44 12.57 -6.73 -34.36
CA ASN A 44 13.75 -6.03 -34.87
C ASN A 44 14.83 -6.99 -35.38
N ALA A 45 14.96 -8.17 -34.76
CA ALA A 45 15.84 -9.24 -35.24
C ALA A 45 15.41 -9.75 -36.62
N SER A 46 14.11 -9.88 -36.86
CA SER A 46 13.57 -10.24 -38.19
C SER A 46 13.71 -9.11 -39.22
N ALA A 47 13.90 -7.86 -38.78
CA ALA A 47 14.16 -6.69 -39.63
C ALA A 47 15.65 -6.32 -39.75
N GLY A 48 16.59 -7.14 -39.23
CA GLY A 48 18.03 -6.93 -39.33
C GLY A 48 18.60 -5.78 -38.49
N HIS A 49 17.83 -5.22 -37.54
CA HIS A 49 18.26 -4.11 -36.70
C HIS A 49 18.95 -4.59 -35.42
N HIS A 50 19.95 -3.85 -34.95
CA HIS A 50 20.68 -4.20 -33.73
C HIS A 50 19.83 -4.03 -32.46
N SER A 51 19.89 -5.04 -31.58
CA SER A 51 19.10 -5.10 -30.34
C SER A 51 19.41 -3.94 -29.37
N HIS A 52 20.67 -3.49 -29.29
CA HIS A 52 21.09 -2.43 -28.37
C HIS A 52 20.45 -1.07 -28.68
N THR A 53 20.26 -0.73 -29.96
CA THR A 53 19.65 0.54 -30.38
C THR A 53 18.17 0.56 -29.99
N ALA A 54 17.49 -0.58 -30.12
CA ALA A 54 16.09 -0.73 -29.75
C ALA A 54 15.85 -0.51 -28.25
N HIS A 55 16.72 -1.08 -27.41
CA HIS A 55 16.66 -0.90 -25.96
C HIS A 55 16.88 0.57 -25.55
N PHE A 56 17.83 1.25 -26.19
CA PHE A 56 18.12 2.65 -25.92
C PHE A 56 16.97 3.57 -26.34
N LEU A 57 16.40 3.36 -27.53
CA LEU A 57 15.21 4.09 -28.01
C LEU A 57 14.01 3.89 -27.08
N TYR A 58 13.78 2.67 -26.61
CA TYR A 58 12.74 2.38 -25.63
C TYR A 58 12.97 3.12 -24.31
N GLY A 59 14.21 3.07 -23.79
CA GLY A 59 14.59 3.75 -22.56
C GLY A 59 14.37 5.26 -22.61
N ILE A 60 14.79 5.91 -23.72
CA ILE A 60 14.56 7.33 -23.94
C ILE A 60 13.06 7.64 -24.01
N GLY A 61 12.30 6.88 -24.81
CA GLY A 61 10.84 7.08 -24.92
C GLY A 61 10.15 6.97 -23.56
N LYS A 62 10.53 5.99 -22.75
CA LYS A 62 10.01 5.78 -21.39
C LYS A 62 10.32 6.95 -20.47
N THR A 63 11.57 7.41 -20.44
CA THR A 63 11.99 8.53 -19.58
C THR A 63 11.32 9.84 -19.98
N ILE A 64 11.20 10.10 -21.29
CA ILE A 64 10.45 11.27 -21.79
C ILE A 64 9.00 11.19 -21.31
N SER A 65 8.34 10.05 -21.51
CA SER A 65 6.95 9.85 -21.10
C SER A 65 6.74 10.05 -19.59
N TYR A 66 7.60 9.45 -18.75
CA TYR A 66 7.57 9.65 -17.31
C TYR A 66 7.75 11.11 -16.92
N THR A 67 8.69 11.81 -17.56
CA THR A 67 8.96 13.23 -17.30
C THR A 67 7.76 14.10 -17.68
N THR A 68 7.16 13.88 -18.85
CA THR A 68 5.98 14.62 -19.30
C THR A 68 4.78 14.38 -18.39
N ILE A 69 4.53 13.13 -17.99
CA ILE A 69 3.42 12.80 -17.07
C ILE A 69 3.70 13.36 -15.67
N GLY A 70 4.95 13.31 -15.20
CA GLY A 70 5.35 13.92 -13.93
C GLY A 70 5.15 15.43 -13.91
N ALA A 71 5.49 16.11 -15.01
CA ALA A 71 5.23 17.54 -15.18
C ALA A 71 3.73 17.84 -15.14
N LEU A 72 2.94 17.01 -15.82
CA LEU A 72 1.48 17.13 -15.88
C LEU A 72 0.85 16.94 -14.48
N PHE A 73 1.19 15.86 -13.77
CA PHE A 73 0.69 15.61 -12.42
C PHE A 73 1.18 16.65 -11.41
N GLY A 74 2.43 17.12 -11.52
CA GLY A 74 2.94 18.23 -10.71
C GLY A 74 2.20 19.54 -10.95
N ALA A 75 1.85 19.84 -12.20
CA ALA A 75 0.99 20.98 -12.53
C ALA A 75 -0.43 20.82 -11.99
N PHE A 76 -1.05 19.65 -12.18
CA PHE A 76 -2.39 19.34 -11.65
C PHE A 76 -2.45 19.37 -10.13
N GLY A 77 -1.36 19.02 -9.45
CA GLY A 77 -1.22 19.09 -8.00
C GLY A 77 -1.45 20.47 -7.40
N SER A 78 -1.17 21.54 -8.17
CA SER A 78 -1.46 22.92 -7.75
C SER A 78 -2.95 23.28 -7.74
N ILE A 79 -3.80 22.51 -8.44
CA ILE A 79 -5.23 22.78 -8.64
C ILE A 79 -6.11 21.78 -7.87
N VAL A 80 -5.63 20.55 -7.66
CA VAL A 80 -6.42 19.44 -7.10
C VAL A 80 -5.78 18.90 -5.83
N ALA A 81 -6.42 19.13 -4.68
CA ALA A 81 -6.08 18.44 -3.44
C ALA A 81 -6.62 16.99 -3.51
N PHE A 82 -5.75 16.03 -3.79
CA PHE A 82 -6.12 14.62 -3.68
C PHE A 82 -6.52 14.30 -2.24
N THR A 83 -7.77 13.85 -2.04
CA THR A 83 -8.21 13.42 -0.72
C THR A 83 -7.53 12.08 -0.38
N PRO A 84 -7.14 11.84 0.89
CA PRO A 84 -6.56 10.56 1.31
C PRO A 84 -7.44 9.36 0.90
N TYR A 85 -8.76 9.52 0.89
CA TYR A 85 -9.69 8.49 0.45
C TYR A 85 -9.50 8.11 -1.03
N THR A 86 -9.44 9.08 -1.94
CA THR A 86 -9.23 8.80 -3.38
C THR A 86 -7.86 8.17 -3.66
N GLN A 87 -6.82 8.63 -2.97
CA GLN A 87 -5.47 8.07 -3.08
C GLN A 87 -5.41 6.64 -2.58
N GLY A 88 -6.07 6.36 -1.45
CA GLY A 88 -6.16 5.01 -0.89
C GLY A 88 -6.96 4.07 -1.79
N ALA A 89 -8.10 4.51 -2.33
CA ALA A 89 -8.93 3.72 -3.25
C ALA A 89 -8.18 3.32 -4.54
N VAL A 90 -7.46 4.27 -5.15
CA VAL A 90 -6.62 3.99 -6.34
C VAL A 90 -5.49 3.02 -5.99
N GLY A 91 -4.83 3.19 -4.85
CA GLY A 91 -3.80 2.27 -4.36
C GLY A 91 -4.32 0.86 -4.12
N VAL A 92 -5.52 0.72 -3.54
CA VAL A 92 -6.19 -0.57 -3.34
C VAL A 92 -6.52 -1.25 -4.68
N ALA A 93 -7.15 -0.52 -5.60
CA ALA A 93 -7.53 -1.05 -6.92
C ALA A 93 -6.29 -1.51 -7.71
N ALA A 94 -5.23 -0.71 -7.70
CA ALA A 94 -3.99 -1.05 -8.37
C ALA A 94 -3.23 -2.20 -7.67
N GLY A 95 -3.29 -2.28 -6.34
CA GLY A 95 -2.70 -3.38 -5.56
C GLY A 95 -3.36 -4.71 -5.90
N LEU A 96 -4.69 -4.73 -5.95
CA LEU A 96 -5.48 -5.90 -6.36
C LEU A 96 -5.15 -6.32 -7.80
N PHE A 97 -5.07 -5.37 -8.73
CA PHE A 97 -4.67 -5.64 -10.10
C PHE A 97 -3.29 -6.29 -10.18
N LEU A 98 -2.29 -5.78 -9.46
CA LEU A 98 -0.93 -6.34 -9.45
C LEU A 98 -0.88 -7.76 -8.88
N ILE A 99 -1.70 -8.05 -7.86
CA ILE A 99 -1.83 -9.41 -7.32
C ILE A 99 -2.38 -10.34 -8.40
N VAL A 100 -3.50 -9.99 -9.04
CA VAL A 100 -4.10 -10.79 -10.12
C VAL A 100 -3.14 -10.98 -11.28
N PHE A 101 -2.44 -9.92 -11.70
CA PHE A 101 -1.44 -9.97 -12.77
C PHE A 101 -0.24 -10.86 -12.40
N GLY A 102 0.27 -10.74 -11.17
CA GLY A 102 1.33 -11.61 -10.65
C GLY A 102 0.91 -13.08 -10.63
N LEU A 103 -0.30 -13.39 -10.15
CA LEU A 103 -0.84 -14.75 -10.15
C LEU A 103 -0.95 -15.33 -11.57
N HIS A 104 -1.41 -14.53 -12.53
CA HIS A 104 -1.46 -14.93 -13.95
C HIS A 104 -0.06 -15.26 -14.48
N MET A 105 0.95 -14.48 -14.11
CA MET A 105 2.33 -14.67 -14.54
C MET A 105 3.02 -15.90 -13.92
N LEU A 106 2.59 -16.33 -12.74
CA LEU A 106 3.09 -17.55 -12.09
C LEU A 106 2.44 -18.84 -12.63
N GLU A 107 1.39 -18.74 -13.44
CA GLU A 107 0.64 -19.90 -13.98
C GLU A 107 0.14 -20.89 -12.90
N VAL A 108 -0.06 -20.43 -11.65
CA VAL A 108 -0.38 -21.30 -10.48
C VAL A 108 -1.74 -22.00 -10.65
N PHE A 109 -2.66 -21.38 -11.41
CA PHE A 109 -3.98 -21.94 -11.71
C PHE A 109 -4.19 -22.01 -13.23
N PRO A 110 -4.18 -23.20 -13.86
CA PRO A 110 -4.58 -23.35 -15.27
C PRO A 110 -6.07 -23.00 -15.51
N ALA A 111 -6.88 -22.89 -14.46
CA ALA A 111 -8.25 -22.37 -14.55
C ALA A 111 -8.31 -20.85 -14.78
N LEU A 112 -7.31 -20.08 -14.34
CA LEU A 112 -7.25 -18.63 -14.52
C LEU A 112 -6.70 -18.22 -15.89
N SER A 113 -5.89 -19.08 -16.54
CA SER A 113 -5.45 -18.87 -17.93
C SER A 113 -6.57 -19.06 -18.96
N HIS A 114 -7.67 -19.72 -18.56
CA HIS A 114 -8.90 -19.80 -19.36
C HIS A 114 -9.83 -18.59 -19.14
N PHE A 115 -9.65 -17.84 -18.05
CA PHE A 115 -10.31 -16.56 -17.82
C PHE A 115 -9.59 -15.47 -18.62
N GLN A 116 -9.52 -15.65 -19.95
CA GLN A 116 -9.23 -14.56 -20.85
C GLN A 116 -10.42 -13.61 -20.75
N PHE A 117 -10.24 -12.45 -20.11
CA PHE A 117 -11.17 -11.34 -20.24
C PHE A 117 -11.36 -11.16 -21.75
N LYS A 118 -12.50 -11.58 -22.31
CA LYS A 118 -12.88 -11.35 -23.71
C LYS A 118 -13.02 -9.84 -23.85
N THR A 119 -11.89 -9.18 -23.98
CA THR A 119 -11.82 -7.78 -24.33
C THR A 119 -12.50 -7.69 -25.69
N PRO A 120 -13.52 -6.83 -25.85
CA PRO A 120 -14.29 -6.77 -27.08
C PRO A 120 -13.32 -6.58 -28.24
N GLY A 121 -13.51 -7.35 -29.32
CA GLY A 121 -12.53 -7.47 -30.40
C GLY A 121 -12.07 -6.13 -30.98
N PHE A 122 -12.88 -5.08 -30.87
CA PHE A 122 -12.52 -3.71 -31.22
C PHE A 122 -11.33 -3.16 -30.43
N LEU A 123 -11.24 -3.41 -29.12
CA LEU A 123 -10.18 -2.87 -28.25
C LEU A 123 -8.83 -3.56 -28.50
N ILE A 124 -8.82 -4.88 -28.70
CA ILE A 124 -7.62 -5.62 -29.14
C ILE A 124 -7.24 -5.23 -30.57
N ARG A 125 -8.21 -4.96 -31.46
CA ARG A 125 -7.90 -4.52 -32.81
C ARG A 125 -7.33 -3.10 -32.81
N PHE A 126 -7.81 -2.20 -31.96
CA PHE A 126 -7.29 -0.84 -31.86
C PHE A 126 -5.90 -0.82 -31.21
N ILE A 127 -5.74 -1.44 -30.04
CA ILE A 127 -4.45 -1.52 -29.33
C ILE A 127 -3.47 -2.37 -30.13
N GLY A 128 -3.90 -3.52 -30.66
CA GLY A 128 -3.07 -4.45 -31.41
C GLY A 128 -2.76 -4.03 -32.85
N MET A 129 -3.61 -3.25 -33.53
CA MET A 129 -3.23 -2.63 -34.81
C MET A 129 -2.24 -1.50 -34.58
N GLU A 130 -2.43 -0.66 -33.56
CA GLU A 130 -1.49 0.42 -33.25
C GLU A 130 -0.13 -0.14 -32.76
N TYR A 131 -0.13 -1.19 -31.93
CA TYR A 131 1.09 -1.92 -31.51
C TYR A 131 1.77 -2.68 -32.66
N ARG A 132 1.00 -3.26 -33.60
CA ARG A 132 1.59 -3.94 -34.78
C ARG A 132 2.08 -2.95 -35.84
N LYS A 133 1.49 -1.76 -35.92
CA LYS A 133 1.81 -0.70 -36.89
C LYS A 133 2.97 0.19 -36.41
N HIS A 134 3.03 0.54 -35.12
CA HIS A 134 4.15 1.28 -34.53
C HIS A 134 5.19 0.32 -33.97
N SER A 135 5.97 -0.26 -34.88
CA SER A 135 7.07 -1.16 -34.57
C SER A 135 8.30 -0.49 -33.94
N ASN A 136 8.22 0.81 -33.68
CA ASN A 136 9.36 1.59 -33.21
C ASN A 136 9.48 1.46 -31.68
N PRO A 137 10.58 0.90 -31.16
CA PRO A 137 10.84 0.78 -29.72
C PRO A 137 10.66 2.10 -28.95
N PHE A 138 10.89 3.23 -29.61
CA PHE A 138 10.66 4.57 -29.06
C PHE A 138 9.18 4.83 -28.74
N VAL A 139 8.26 4.49 -29.66
CA VAL A 139 6.81 4.70 -29.47
C VAL A 139 6.29 3.77 -28.38
N ILE A 140 6.79 2.53 -28.34
CA ILE A 140 6.47 1.57 -27.29
C ILE A 140 6.93 2.11 -25.92
N GLY A 141 8.12 2.69 -25.85
CA GLY A 141 8.63 3.38 -24.65
C GLY A 141 7.76 4.58 -24.26
N LEU A 142 7.34 5.39 -25.22
CA LEU A 142 6.47 6.55 -24.99
C LEU A 142 5.10 6.14 -24.43
N LEU A 143 4.52 5.08 -24.98
CA LEU A 143 3.24 4.51 -24.52
C LEU A 143 3.37 3.82 -23.16
N ASN A 144 4.55 3.30 -22.80
CA ASN A 144 4.77 2.64 -21.52
C ASN A 144 4.61 3.60 -20.33
N GLY A 145 4.91 4.89 -20.48
CA GLY A 145 4.57 5.88 -19.45
C GLY A 145 3.07 6.11 -19.28
N LEU A 146 2.28 5.90 -20.34
CA LEU A 146 0.82 5.98 -20.28
C LEU A 146 0.17 4.76 -19.61
N MET A 147 0.91 3.66 -19.41
CA MET A 147 0.45 2.49 -18.67
C MET A 147 0.50 2.77 -17.16
N ILE A 148 -0.53 3.46 -16.68
CA ILE A 148 -0.73 3.93 -15.29
C ILE A 148 -0.80 2.80 -14.23
N ILE A 149 -0.77 1.54 -14.66
CA ILE A 149 -0.99 0.34 -13.82
C ILE A 149 0.24 -0.06 -12.96
N CYS A 150 1.34 0.68 -13.04
CA CYS A 150 2.56 0.41 -12.29
C CYS A 150 2.51 1.02 -10.87
N GLY A 151 2.42 0.20 -9.83
CA GLY A 151 2.27 0.66 -8.44
C GLY A 151 3.35 1.63 -7.92
N PRO A 152 4.64 1.32 -8.09
CA PRO A 152 5.72 2.24 -7.75
C PRO A 152 5.65 3.58 -8.51
N LEU A 153 5.21 3.54 -9.77
CA LEU A 153 5.04 4.74 -10.60
C LEU A 153 3.85 5.58 -10.11
N GLN A 154 2.77 4.95 -9.64
CA GLN A 154 1.66 5.66 -8.99
C GLN A 154 2.10 6.42 -7.74
N ALA A 155 2.95 5.81 -6.90
CA ALA A 155 3.51 6.50 -5.74
C ALA A 155 4.35 7.73 -6.14
N MET A 156 5.08 7.64 -7.25
CA MET A 156 5.82 8.79 -7.80
C MET A 156 4.90 9.84 -8.43
N TYR A 157 3.79 9.47 -9.07
CA TYR A 157 2.79 10.42 -9.58
C TYR A 157 2.12 11.19 -8.45
N VAL A 158 1.77 10.51 -7.35
CA VAL A 158 1.23 11.16 -6.14
C VAL A 158 2.28 12.08 -5.53
N MET A 159 3.54 11.65 -5.44
CA MET A 159 4.63 12.48 -4.94
C MET A 159 4.84 13.72 -5.83
N ALA A 160 4.81 13.56 -7.15
CA ALA A 160 4.90 14.65 -8.11
C ALA A 160 3.73 15.61 -7.99
N ALA A 161 2.49 15.11 -7.89
CA ALA A 161 1.32 15.94 -7.62
C ALA A 161 1.42 16.68 -6.29
N GLY A 162 1.99 16.04 -5.26
CA GLY A 162 2.28 16.68 -3.98
C GLY A 162 3.12 17.95 -4.14
N THR A 163 4.10 17.98 -5.04
CA THR A 163 4.98 19.15 -5.23
C THR A 163 4.27 20.42 -5.67
N GLY A 164 3.10 20.33 -6.30
CA GLY A 164 2.37 21.48 -6.83
C GLY A 164 3.14 22.30 -7.89
N SER A 165 4.24 21.77 -8.42
CA SER A 165 5.07 22.44 -9.42
C SER A 165 5.37 21.52 -10.59
N TRP A 166 5.13 22.00 -11.81
CA TRP A 166 5.43 21.28 -13.05
C TRP A 166 6.92 20.90 -13.17
N SER A 167 7.84 21.75 -12.69
CA SER A 167 9.27 21.52 -12.83
C SER A 167 9.78 20.50 -11.81
N GLN A 168 9.29 20.57 -10.56
CA GLN A 168 9.64 19.59 -9.54
C GLN A 168 9.03 18.22 -9.84
N GLY A 169 7.77 18.17 -10.29
CA GLY A 169 7.13 16.92 -10.73
C GLY A 169 7.85 16.26 -11.91
N ALA A 170 8.30 17.06 -12.89
CA ALA A 170 9.13 16.59 -13.99
C ALA A 170 10.47 16.01 -13.49
N ALA A 171 11.15 16.73 -12.61
CA ALA A 171 12.45 16.30 -12.08
C ALA A 171 12.34 14.97 -11.31
N ILE A 172 11.34 14.81 -10.45
CA ILE A 172 11.14 13.57 -9.68
C ILE A 172 11.07 12.35 -10.61
N LEU A 173 10.22 12.43 -11.63
CA LEU A 173 10.01 11.31 -12.54
C LEU A 173 11.12 11.13 -13.56
N PHE A 174 11.84 12.19 -13.91
CA PHE A 174 13.04 12.11 -14.74
C PHE A 174 14.15 11.32 -14.05
N PHE A 175 14.50 11.68 -12.81
CA PHE A 175 15.54 10.97 -12.05
C PHE A 175 15.13 9.53 -11.70
N PHE A 176 13.85 9.31 -11.39
CA PHE A 176 13.30 7.96 -11.25
C PHE A 176 13.42 7.16 -12.56
N GLY A 177 13.05 7.75 -13.69
CA GLY A 177 13.15 7.13 -15.02
C GLY A 177 14.59 6.72 -15.35
N ILE A 178 15.54 7.63 -15.15
CA ILE A 178 16.99 7.36 -15.29
C ILE A 178 17.43 6.22 -14.38
N GLY A 179 17.01 6.22 -13.11
CA GLY A 179 17.32 5.14 -12.18
C GLY A 179 16.84 3.77 -12.68
N THR A 180 15.81 3.74 -13.53
CA THR A 180 15.32 2.47 -14.09
C THR A 180 16.05 1.95 -15.32
N LEU A 181 16.84 2.80 -15.99
CA LEU A 181 17.51 2.45 -17.24
C LEU A 181 18.64 1.41 -17.07
N PRO A 182 19.56 1.51 -16.07
CA PRO A 182 20.70 0.61 -15.97
C PRO A 182 20.29 -0.87 -15.91
N LEU A 183 19.31 -1.18 -15.06
CA LEU A 183 18.86 -2.56 -14.88
C LEU A 183 18.06 -3.05 -16.09
N LEU A 184 17.25 -2.19 -16.72
CA LEU A 184 16.45 -2.55 -17.88
C LEU A 184 17.31 -2.81 -19.12
N LEU A 185 18.30 -1.94 -19.38
CA LEU A 185 19.29 -2.13 -20.44
C LEU A 185 20.16 -3.36 -20.17
N GLY A 186 20.59 -3.55 -18.91
CA GLY A 186 21.31 -4.74 -18.48
C GLY A 186 20.51 -6.02 -18.71
N PHE A 187 19.22 -6.02 -18.39
CA PHE A 187 18.32 -7.14 -18.65
C PHE A 187 18.11 -7.39 -20.16
N GLY A 188 17.95 -6.33 -20.96
CA GLY A 188 17.84 -6.44 -22.42
C GLY A 188 19.07 -7.09 -23.06
N PHE A 189 20.26 -6.67 -22.63
CA PHE A 189 21.52 -7.28 -23.06
C PHE A 189 21.65 -8.74 -22.58
N LEU A 190 21.34 -8.99 -21.31
CA LEU A 190 21.44 -10.30 -20.69
C LEU A 190 20.47 -11.30 -21.34
N THR A 191 19.24 -10.89 -21.64
CA THR A 191 18.25 -11.74 -22.34
C THR A 191 18.61 -11.99 -23.80
N SER A 192 19.38 -11.10 -24.43
CA SER A 192 19.94 -11.35 -25.77
C SER A 192 21.08 -12.38 -25.77
N LEU A 193 21.73 -12.61 -24.62
CA LEU A 193 22.83 -13.57 -24.45
C LEU A 193 22.36 -14.90 -23.84
N ILE A 194 21.25 -14.88 -23.11
CA ILE A 194 20.73 -16.03 -22.36
C ILE A 194 19.82 -16.91 -23.23
N SER A 195 20.00 -18.23 -23.11
CA SER A 195 19.20 -19.25 -23.80
C SER A 195 17.71 -19.18 -23.43
N GLY A 196 16.83 -19.46 -24.40
CA GLY A 196 15.36 -19.33 -24.31
C GLY A 196 14.68 -20.11 -23.17
N ASN A 197 15.39 -21.05 -22.52
CA ASN A 197 14.88 -21.79 -21.35
C ASN A 197 14.98 -21.03 -20.01
N LEU A 198 15.78 -19.97 -19.91
CA LEU A 198 15.97 -19.18 -18.68
C LEU A 198 15.04 -17.97 -18.61
N THR A 199 14.68 -17.39 -19.76
CA THR A 199 13.73 -16.27 -19.87
C THR A 199 12.37 -16.55 -19.21
N PRO A 200 11.70 -17.70 -19.42
CA PRO A 200 10.44 -18.00 -18.73
C PRO A 200 10.60 -18.16 -17.22
N LYS A 201 11.74 -18.70 -16.74
CA LYS A 201 12.02 -18.84 -15.30
C LYS A 201 12.22 -17.48 -14.63
N LEU A 202 12.92 -16.58 -15.33
CA LEU A 202 13.20 -15.22 -14.86
C LEU A 202 11.93 -14.36 -14.83
N LEU A 203 11.06 -14.52 -15.85
CA LEU A 203 9.73 -13.94 -15.83
C LEU A 203 8.94 -14.49 -14.63
N LYS A 204 8.80 -15.80 -14.44
CA LYS A 204 8.10 -16.36 -13.25
C LYS A 204 8.63 -15.83 -11.91
N ALA A 205 9.96 -15.71 -11.76
CA ALA A 205 10.57 -15.14 -10.56
C ALA A 205 10.18 -13.67 -10.32
N SER A 206 10.16 -12.85 -11.38
CA SER A 206 9.72 -11.46 -11.28
C SER A 206 8.23 -11.33 -10.95
N GLY A 207 7.41 -12.35 -11.27
CA GLY A 207 5.99 -12.39 -10.91
C GLY A 207 5.77 -12.50 -9.40
N VAL A 208 6.67 -13.17 -8.69
CA VAL A 208 6.63 -13.28 -7.22
C VAL A 208 6.88 -11.90 -6.61
N ILE A 209 7.86 -11.17 -7.14
CA ILE A 209 8.18 -9.80 -6.72
C ILE A 209 6.99 -8.88 -7.02
N VAL A 210 6.37 -8.98 -8.19
CA VAL A 210 5.16 -8.24 -8.57
C VAL A 210 4.02 -8.48 -7.58
N MET A 211 3.76 -9.75 -7.23
CA MET A 211 2.72 -10.13 -6.29
C MET A 211 3.00 -9.57 -4.88
N ALA A 212 4.24 -9.69 -4.40
CA ALA A 212 4.65 -9.14 -3.10
C ALA A 212 4.46 -7.60 -3.05
N LEU A 213 4.85 -6.89 -4.11
CA LEU A 213 4.63 -5.45 -4.23
C LEU A 213 3.14 -5.09 -4.31
N GLY A 214 2.33 -5.91 -4.99
CA GLY A 214 0.87 -5.76 -5.03
C GLY A 214 0.24 -5.86 -3.64
N VAL A 215 0.67 -6.84 -2.82
CA VAL A 215 0.21 -6.99 -1.42
C VAL A 215 0.63 -5.78 -0.58
N ILE A 216 1.87 -5.32 -0.69
CA ILE A 216 2.35 -4.13 0.03
C ILE A 216 1.52 -2.90 -0.37
N MET A 217 1.24 -2.73 -1.66
CA MET A 217 0.48 -1.59 -2.15
C MET A 217 -0.99 -1.64 -1.75
N LEU A 218 -1.60 -2.82 -1.76
CA LEU A 218 -2.96 -3.05 -1.26
C LEU A 218 -3.07 -2.65 0.22
N ASN A 219 -2.13 -3.11 1.05
CA ASN A 219 -2.09 -2.77 2.47
C ASN A 219 -1.89 -1.27 2.70
N ARG A 220 -0.99 -0.64 1.94
CA ARG A 220 -0.75 0.81 2.03
C ARG A 220 -1.98 1.61 1.59
N GLY A 221 -2.67 1.18 0.55
CA GLY A 221 -3.93 1.78 0.11
C GLY A 221 -4.99 1.74 1.21
N LEU A 222 -5.16 0.59 1.86
CA LEU A 222 -6.07 0.41 3.01
C LEU A 222 -5.69 1.31 4.18
N ALA A 223 -4.40 1.39 4.52
CA ALA A 223 -3.91 2.25 5.61
C ALA A 223 -4.22 3.74 5.35
N VAL A 224 -4.03 4.20 4.11
CA VAL A 224 -4.29 5.59 3.72
C VAL A 224 -5.79 5.92 3.70
N THR A 225 -6.67 4.95 3.41
CA THR A 225 -8.13 5.16 3.51
C THR A 225 -8.63 5.31 4.95
N GLY A 226 -7.86 4.88 5.97
CA GLY A 226 -8.25 4.96 7.37
C GLY A 226 -9.39 4.02 7.77
N THR A 227 -9.70 3.01 6.95
CA THR A 227 -10.79 2.04 7.21
C THR A 227 -10.50 1.09 8.39
N GLY A 228 -9.26 1.05 8.88
CA GLY A 228 -8.85 0.19 10.00
C GLY A 228 -8.76 -1.30 9.65
N VAL A 229 -8.71 -1.63 8.35
CA VAL A 229 -8.52 -3.00 7.82
C VAL A 229 -7.06 -3.21 7.38
N ASP A 230 -6.16 -2.28 7.68
CA ASP A 230 -4.73 -2.44 7.43
C ASP A 230 -4.10 -3.50 8.34
N PHE A 231 -3.03 -4.13 7.85
CA PHE A 231 -2.36 -5.26 8.50
C PHE A 231 -1.86 -4.92 9.91
N ASN A 232 -1.43 -3.67 10.12
CA ASN A 232 -0.95 -3.20 11.42
C ASN A 232 -2.11 -3.06 12.42
N THR A 233 -3.27 -2.56 11.99
CA THR A 233 -4.47 -2.48 12.81
C THR A 233 -5.03 -3.87 13.13
N LEU A 234 -4.99 -4.82 12.19
CA LEU A 234 -5.40 -6.20 12.44
C LEU A 234 -4.49 -6.88 13.48
N ILE A 235 -3.17 -6.77 13.32
CA ILE A 235 -2.20 -7.32 14.28
C ILE A 235 -2.34 -6.63 15.64
N ALA A 236 -2.55 -5.32 15.67
CA ALA A 236 -2.79 -4.59 16.91
C ALA A 236 -4.05 -5.10 17.62
N ARG A 237 -5.16 -5.32 16.91
CA ARG A 237 -6.41 -5.89 17.46
C ARG A 237 -6.20 -7.31 17.99
N VAL A 238 -5.52 -8.17 17.24
CA VAL A 238 -5.21 -9.54 17.65
C VAL A 238 -4.28 -9.55 18.88
N SER A 239 -3.26 -8.69 18.89
CA SER A 239 -2.34 -8.55 20.04
C SER A 239 -3.06 -8.03 21.30
N GLN A 240 -4.06 -7.16 21.14
CA GLN A 240 -4.87 -6.64 22.23
C GLN A 240 -5.86 -7.70 22.76
N GLN A 241 -6.29 -8.63 21.92
CA GLN A 241 -7.10 -9.79 22.32
C GLN A 241 -6.29 -10.87 23.05
N LEU A 242 -5.01 -11.04 22.69
CA LEU A 242 -4.08 -12.02 23.29
C LEU A 242 -3.36 -11.49 24.54
N SER A 243 -3.36 -10.17 24.76
CA SER A 243 -2.78 -9.53 25.94
C SER A 243 -3.67 -8.35 26.32
N PRO A 244 -4.70 -8.57 27.15
CA PRO A 244 -5.37 -7.48 27.82
C PRO A 244 -4.39 -6.92 28.86
N THR A 245 -3.44 -6.11 28.41
CA THR A 245 -2.62 -5.33 29.33
C THR A 245 -3.57 -4.34 29.99
N MET A 246 -3.95 -4.63 31.23
CA MET A 246 -4.35 -3.61 32.19
C MET A 246 -3.20 -2.61 32.26
N SER A 247 -3.22 -1.59 31.40
CA SER A 247 -2.33 -0.45 31.51
C SER A 247 -2.84 0.42 32.64
N GLU A 248 -2.06 0.41 33.71
CA GLU A 248 -2.04 1.34 34.84
C GLU A 248 -2.53 2.73 34.43
N SER A 249 -3.64 3.17 35.03
CA SER A 249 -4.21 4.49 34.82
C SER A 249 -3.30 5.56 35.44
N PRO A 250 -2.80 6.56 34.68
CA PRO A 250 -2.35 7.79 35.30
C PRO A 250 -3.58 8.61 35.67
N SER A 251 -3.65 8.96 36.96
CA SER A 251 -4.33 10.07 37.64
C SER A 251 -5.61 10.70 37.04
N CYS A 252 -6.50 11.07 37.97
CA CYS A 252 -7.68 11.90 37.77
C CYS A 252 -7.34 13.32 37.28
N ASP A 253 -6.82 13.46 36.07
CA ASP A 253 -6.83 14.73 35.35
C ASP A 253 -7.99 14.73 34.34
N THR A 254 -8.72 15.83 34.29
CA THR A 254 -9.74 16.16 33.26
C THR A 254 -9.17 16.26 31.85
N GLU A 255 -7.86 16.06 31.68
CA GLU A 255 -7.13 16.07 30.41
C GLU A 255 -6.06 14.97 30.42
N GLN A 256 -5.85 14.30 29.27
CA GLN A 256 -4.79 13.30 29.12
C GLN A 256 -3.68 13.83 28.22
N THR A 257 -2.43 13.81 28.69
CA THR A 257 -1.29 14.31 27.90
C THR A 257 -0.44 13.15 27.38
N ILE A 258 -0.19 13.12 26.07
CA ILE A 258 0.73 12.17 25.43
C ILE A 258 1.91 12.90 24.80
N LYS A 259 3.10 12.28 24.85
CA LYS A 259 4.35 12.87 24.33
C LYS A 259 4.94 12.00 23.23
N MET A 260 5.32 12.61 22.12
CA MET A 260 5.96 11.93 20.98
C MET A 260 7.16 12.73 20.48
N ASP A 261 8.26 12.06 20.21
CA ASP A 261 9.41 12.58 19.47
C ASP A 261 9.32 12.17 17.98
N VAL A 262 9.62 13.13 17.09
CA VAL A 262 9.84 12.88 15.67
C VAL A 262 11.35 12.85 15.42
N VAL A 263 11.85 11.68 15.06
CA VAL A 263 13.27 11.41 14.78
C VAL A 263 13.45 10.90 13.35
N LYS A 264 14.68 10.85 12.82
CA LYS A 264 14.91 10.36 11.44
C LYS A 264 14.31 8.98 11.15
N ALA A 265 14.32 8.09 12.15
CA ALA A 265 13.80 6.73 12.05
C ALA A 265 12.26 6.64 12.06
N GLY A 266 11.53 7.72 12.40
CA GLY A 266 10.07 7.74 12.48
C GLY A 266 9.55 8.39 13.76
N PHE A 267 8.45 7.84 14.30
CA PHE A 267 7.75 8.37 15.47
C PHE A 267 8.04 7.54 16.72
N LYS A 268 8.39 8.18 17.84
CA LYS A 268 8.69 7.49 19.10
C LYS A 268 8.09 8.19 20.31
N PRO A 269 7.29 7.51 21.14
CA PRO A 269 6.59 6.25 20.83
C PRO A 269 5.56 6.45 19.71
N ASN A 270 5.22 5.37 18.99
CA ASN A 270 4.19 5.38 17.94
C ASN A 270 2.89 4.68 18.35
N LYS A 271 2.79 4.23 19.61
CA LYS A 271 1.61 3.57 20.17
C LYS A 271 1.23 4.26 21.47
N PHE A 272 -0.02 4.65 21.61
CA PHE A 272 -0.54 5.31 22.81
C PHE A 272 -1.88 4.70 23.23
N THR A 273 -2.10 4.58 24.53
CA THR A 273 -3.40 4.22 25.11
C THR A 273 -4.08 5.48 25.60
N LEU A 274 -5.32 5.70 25.17
CA LEU A 274 -6.13 6.88 25.44
C LEU A 274 -7.45 6.45 26.09
N ARG A 275 -8.06 7.34 26.88
CA ARG A 275 -9.39 7.16 27.43
C ARG A 275 -10.45 7.83 26.55
N LYS A 276 -11.57 7.16 26.33
CA LYS A 276 -12.73 7.69 25.60
C LYS A 276 -13.27 8.96 26.28
N ASP A 277 -13.74 9.91 25.48
CA ASP A 277 -14.43 11.14 25.90
C ASP A 277 -13.60 12.12 26.75
N ILE A 278 -12.30 11.87 26.94
CA ILE A 278 -11.38 12.77 27.65
C ILE A 278 -10.48 13.53 26.65
N PRO A 279 -10.40 14.87 26.70
CA PRO A 279 -9.54 15.66 25.83
C PRO A 279 -8.07 15.24 25.91
N VAL A 280 -7.43 15.01 24.76
CA VAL A 280 -6.03 14.59 24.64
C VAL A 280 -5.17 15.79 24.23
N LYS A 281 -4.17 16.12 25.03
CA LYS A 281 -3.07 17.03 24.67
C LYS A 281 -1.90 16.23 24.12
N TRP A 282 -1.73 16.23 22.81
CA TRP A 282 -0.63 15.55 22.14
C TRP A 282 0.55 16.49 21.91
N VAL A 283 1.57 16.34 22.76
CA VAL A 283 2.82 17.09 22.68
C VAL A 283 3.77 16.37 21.74
N ILE A 284 4.06 16.99 20.60
CA ILE A 284 4.94 16.46 19.57
C ILE A 284 6.21 17.29 19.52
N ASN A 285 7.35 16.65 19.72
CA ASN A 285 8.66 17.26 19.64
C ASN A 285 9.35 16.87 18.33
N ALA A 286 9.37 17.79 17.37
CA ALA A 286 10.00 17.61 16.08
C ALA A 286 11.52 17.87 16.16
N LYS A 287 12.27 16.81 16.50
CA LYS A 287 13.74 16.87 16.66
C LYS A 287 14.48 16.76 15.32
N GLU A 288 14.11 15.79 14.50
CA GLU A 288 14.75 15.56 13.20
C GLU A 288 13.70 15.30 12.11
N LEU A 289 13.39 16.34 11.33
CA LEU A 289 12.41 16.26 10.23
C LEU A 289 13.08 15.84 8.91
N ASN A 290 12.34 15.08 8.12
CA ASN A 290 12.64 14.67 6.76
C ASN A 290 11.35 14.57 5.93
N GLU A 291 11.49 14.32 4.62
CA GLU A 291 10.34 14.23 3.71
C GLU A 291 9.32 13.14 4.09
N CYS A 292 9.74 12.09 4.79
CA CYS A 292 8.89 10.96 5.17
C CYS A 292 8.11 11.20 6.48
N ASN A 293 8.65 11.99 7.41
CA ASN A 293 8.10 12.19 8.76
C ASN A 293 7.56 13.61 9.01
N LYS A 294 7.60 14.51 8.02
CA LYS A 294 7.19 15.92 8.14
C LYS A 294 5.72 16.20 8.46
N ALA A 295 4.85 15.22 8.28
CA ALA A 295 3.43 15.38 8.53
C ALA A 295 2.78 14.07 8.93
N ILE A 296 1.77 14.16 9.79
CA ILE A 296 0.91 13.06 10.21
C ILE A 296 -0.52 13.27 9.75
N VAL A 297 -1.21 12.16 9.53
CA VAL A 297 -2.62 12.12 9.21
C VAL A 297 -3.30 11.13 10.15
N VAL A 298 -4.36 11.58 10.80
CA VAL A 298 -5.25 10.76 11.62
C VAL A 298 -6.64 10.80 10.95
N PRO A 299 -6.93 9.87 10.01
CA PRO A 299 -8.12 9.96 9.18
C PRO A 299 -9.43 10.02 9.98
N LYS A 300 -9.54 9.21 11.05
CA LYS A 300 -10.75 9.12 11.87
C LYS A 300 -11.14 10.43 12.54
N TYR A 301 -10.15 11.28 12.87
CA TYR A 301 -10.38 12.58 13.48
C TYR A 301 -10.25 13.73 12.49
N GLY A 302 -10.06 13.45 11.20
CA GLY A 302 -9.82 14.46 10.18
C GLY A 302 -8.54 15.28 10.40
N LEU A 303 -7.64 14.85 11.30
CA LEU A 303 -6.45 15.61 11.64
C LEU A 303 -5.38 15.42 10.57
N LYS A 304 -4.89 16.52 10.03
CA LYS A 304 -3.69 16.59 9.20
C LYS A 304 -2.76 17.61 9.83
N VAL A 305 -1.66 17.15 10.42
CA VAL A 305 -0.73 18.04 11.12
C VAL A 305 0.61 17.99 10.43
N GLU A 306 1.05 19.15 9.98
CA GLU A 306 2.39 19.36 9.45
C GLU A 306 3.31 19.85 10.57
N PHE A 307 4.52 19.30 10.64
CA PHE A 307 5.44 19.60 11.71
C PHE A 307 6.37 20.75 11.36
N LYS A 308 6.42 21.74 12.25
CA LYS A 308 7.51 22.72 12.34
C LYS A 308 8.59 22.22 13.30
N PRO A 309 9.88 22.53 13.07
CA PRO A 309 10.94 22.21 14.03
C PRO A 309 10.60 22.74 15.43
N GLY A 310 10.76 21.90 16.46
CA GLY A 310 10.41 22.24 17.85
C GLY A 310 9.14 21.55 18.36
N ILE A 311 8.59 22.08 19.46
CA ILE A 311 7.47 21.47 20.17
C ILE A 311 6.15 22.05 19.66
N GLN A 312 5.20 21.18 19.34
CA GLN A 312 3.84 21.52 18.95
C GLN A 312 2.85 20.71 19.80
N VAL A 313 1.71 21.31 20.11
CA VAL A 313 0.64 20.66 20.87
C VAL A 313 -0.61 20.61 20.02
N ILE A 314 -1.21 19.42 19.93
CA ILE A 314 -2.48 19.20 19.22
C ILE A 314 -3.49 18.72 20.24
N GLU A 315 -4.70 19.24 20.16
CA GLU A 315 -5.81 18.83 21.00
C GLU A 315 -6.86 18.08 20.18
N PHE A 316 -7.28 16.92 20.67
CA PHE A 316 -8.38 16.16 20.10
C PHE A 316 -9.08 15.31 21.16
N THR A 317 -10.34 14.96 20.92
CA THR A 317 -11.12 14.14 21.86
C THR A 317 -11.52 12.83 21.18
N PRO A 318 -11.10 11.67 21.70
CA PRO A 318 -11.47 10.37 21.17
C PRO A 318 -12.91 10.00 21.57
N THR A 319 -13.83 9.93 20.63
CA THR A 319 -15.27 9.68 20.88
C THR A 319 -15.66 8.20 20.83
N GLU A 320 -14.78 7.32 20.35
CA GLU A 320 -15.08 5.90 20.13
C GLU A 320 -13.94 5.02 20.65
N THR A 321 -14.31 3.91 21.27
CA THR A 321 -13.37 2.88 21.73
C THR A 321 -12.80 2.07 20.56
N GLY A 322 -11.62 1.49 20.78
CA GLY A 322 -10.95 0.62 19.83
C GLY A 322 -9.64 1.16 19.28
N VAL A 323 -9.14 0.47 18.25
CA VAL A 323 -7.82 0.73 17.65
C VAL A 323 -7.97 1.71 16.50
N ILE A 324 -7.31 2.86 16.62
CA ILE A 324 -7.37 3.95 15.65
C ILE A 324 -5.99 4.13 15.03
N PRO A 325 -5.80 3.70 13.77
CA PRO A 325 -4.53 3.89 13.08
C PRO A 325 -4.32 5.34 12.68
N TRP A 326 -3.06 5.74 12.72
CA TRP A 326 -2.58 6.98 12.14
C TRP A 326 -1.25 6.73 11.45
N SER A 327 -0.83 7.63 10.57
CA SER A 327 0.41 7.44 9.83
C SER A 327 1.04 8.77 9.43
N CYS A 328 2.25 8.72 8.88
CA CYS A 328 2.74 9.85 8.10
C CYS A 328 1.85 10.14 6.88
N TRP A 329 2.02 11.30 6.25
CA TRP A 329 1.26 11.73 5.06
C TRP A 329 1.29 10.76 3.89
N MET A 330 2.33 9.92 3.79
CA MET A 330 2.48 8.90 2.75
C MET A 330 1.91 7.52 3.13
N GLY A 331 1.50 7.31 4.38
CA GLY A 331 1.04 6.01 4.88
C GLY A 331 2.16 4.99 5.14
N MET A 332 3.44 5.42 5.19
CA MET A 332 4.58 4.50 5.32
C MET A 332 5.03 4.29 6.77
N ILE A 333 4.94 5.32 7.62
CA ILE A 333 5.33 5.25 9.02
C ILE A 333 4.06 5.16 9.86
N PRO A 334 3.71 3.99 10.41
CA PRO A 334 2.46 3.78 11.12
C PRO A 334 2.57 4.13 12.60
N GLY A 335 1.44 4.51 13.17
CA GLY A 335 1.21 4.62 14.60
C GLY A 335 -0.22 4.23 14.96
N THR A 336 -0.49 4.09 16.25
CA THR A 336 -1.76 3.57 16.74
C THR A 336 -2.19 4.21 18.04
N PHE A 337 -3.44 4.66 18.09
CA PHE A 337 -4.13 4.97 19.33
C PHE A 337 -5.00 3.78 19.74
N ILE A 338 -4.89 3.36 21.00
CA ILE A 338 -5.80 2.39 21.61
C ILE A 338 -6.71 3.18 22.54
N VAL A 339 -7.98 3.33 22.16
CA VAL A 339 -8.97 4.02 23.00
C VAL A 339 -9.70 2.99 23.84
N VAL A 340 -9.57 3.11 25.16
CA VAL A 340 -10.27 2.29 26.16
C VAL A 340 -11.36 3.11 26.85
N GLU A 341 -12.37 2.43 27.39
CA GLU A 341 -13.37 3.08 28.24
C GLU A 341 -12.73 3.57 29.54
N ASP A 342 -13.21 4.70 30.06
CA ASP A 342 -12.84 5.11 31.41
C ASP A 342 -13.62 4.26 32.42
N PRO A 343 -12.95 3.49 33.30
CA PRO A 343 -13.59 2.71 34.36
C PRO A 343 -14.50 3.54 35.28
N GLN A 344 -14.37 4.86 35.29
CA GLN A 344 -15.13 5.78 36.15
C GLN A 344 -16.39 6.37 35.49
N SER A 345 -16.68 6.05 34.22
CA SER A 345 -17.87 6.59 33.51
C SER A 345 -19.13 5.74 33.65
N THR A 346 -19.06 4.56 34.27
CA THR A 346 -20.23 3.76 34.65
C THR A 346 -20.83 4.27 35.95
N GLY A 347 -21.62 5.33 35.85
CA GLY A 347 -22.59 5.70 36.88
C GLY A 347 -23.65 4.60 37.03
N THR A 348 -23.76 4.05 38.23
CA THR A 348 -24.90 3.32 38.81
C THR A 348 -25.81 2.59 37.82
N GLN A 349 -25.41 1.38 37.42
CA GLN A 349 -26.36 0.31 37.17
C GLN A 349 -26.03 -0.83 38.14
N GLU A 350 -26.98 -1.03 39.06
CA GLU A 350 -27.15 -2.28 39.80
C GLU A 350 -27.02 -3.46 38.82
N PRO A 351 -26.23 -4.50 39.14
CA PRO A 351 -25.99 -5.58 38.20
C PRO A 351 -27.29 -6.35 37.97
N GLU A 352 -27.95 -6.11 36.85
CA GLU A 352 -29.03 -6.96 36.36
C GLU A 352 -28.39 -8.28 35.90
N PRO A 353 -28.70 -9.43 36.53
CA PRO A 353 -28.01 -10.68 36.22
C PRO A 353 -28.58 -11.25 34.91
N LYS A 354 -27.89 -10.98 33.79
CA LYS A 354 -28.16 -11.62 32.49
C LYS A 354 -26.92 -12.31 31.93
N GLN A 355 -26.43 -13.33 32.65
CA GLN A 355 -25.52 -14.34 32.08
C GLN A 355 -25.73 -15.77 32.62
N SER A 356 -26.67 -16.02 33.54
CA SER A 356 -26.84 -17.37 34.12
C SER A 356 -27.68 -18.34 33.28
N VAL A 357 -28.53 -17.87 32.35
CA VAL A 357 -29.47 -18.77 31.64
C VAL A 357 -28.84 -19.43 30.41
N GLU A 358 -27.97 -18.73 29.68
CA GLU A 358 -27.33 -19.27 28.46
C GLU A 358 -26.21 -20.28 28.78
N GLU A 359 -25.43 -20.05 29.84
CA GLU A 359 -24.42 -21.03 30.29
C GLU A 359 -25.08 -22.30 30.86
N ASP A 360 -26.20 -22.17 31.58
CA ASP A 360 -26.96 -23.32 32.08
C ASP A 360 -27.59 -24.13 30.95
N GLU A 361 -28.10 -23.48 29.90
CA GLU A 361 -28.69 -24.18 28.74
C GLU A 361 -27.61 -24.90 27.92
N GLN A 362 -26.45 -24.27 27.70
CA GLN A 362 -25.32 -24.92 27.04
C GLN A 362 -24.80 -26.12 27.82
N GLN A 363 -24.66 -26.01 29.15
CA GLN A 363 -24.25 -27.15 29.99
C GLN A 363 -25.30 -28.27 30.02
N ARG A 364 -26.59 -27.93 29.94
CA ARG A 364 -27.67 -28.92 29.88
C ARG A 364 -27.70 -29.67 28.56
N LEU A 365 -27.45 -28.97 27.45
CA LEU A 365 -27.33 -29.56 26.11
C LEU A 365 -26.09 -30.45 25.98
N LEU A 366 -24.96 -30.04 26.56
CA LEU A 366 -23.74 -30.86 26.61
C LEU A 366 -23.97 -32.16 27.39
N ARG A 367 -24.62 -32.11 28.56
CA ARG A 367 -24.97 -33.33 29.32
C ARG A 367 -25.92 -34.24 28.55
N GLN A 368 -26.95 -33.70 27.89
CA GLN A 368 -27.86 -34.50 27.06
C GLN A 368 -27.15 -35.14 25.86
N PHE A 369 -26.19 -34.43 25.27
CA PHE A 369 -25.38 -34.96 24.19
C PHE A 369 -24.47 -36.10 24.68
N GLU A 370 -23.82 -35.92 25.82
CA GLU A 370 -22.91 -36.90 26.42
C GLU A 370 -23.65 -38.19 26.83
N GLU A 371 -24.86 -38.06 27.42
CA GLU A 371 -25.73 -39.21 27.73
C GLU A 371 -26.15 -39.98 26.48
N LYS A 372 -26.59 -39.27 25.42
CA LYS A 372 -26.95 -39.92 24.14
C LYS A 372 -25.74 -40.58 23.48
N TRP A 373 -24.56 -39.95 23.58
CA TRP A 373 -23.34 -40.51 23.01
C TRP A 373 -22.92 -41.81 23.72
N GLN A 374 -23.03 -41.85 25.05
CA GLN A 374 -22.78 -43.07 25.83
C GLN A 374 -23.78 -44.20 25.50
N GLN A 375 -25.05 -43.87 25.27
CA GLN A 375 -26.05 -44.86 24.80
C GLN A 375 -25.71 -45.44 23.42
N ILE A 376 -25.18 -44.61 22.51
CA ILE A 376 -24.77 -45.06 21.17
C ILE A 376 -23.53 -45.97 21.27
N LEU A 377 -22.54 -45.61 22.10
CA LEU A 377 -21.34 -46.41 22.31
C LEU A 377 -21.65 -47.78 22.93
N THR A 378 -22.58 -47.85 23.88
CA THR A 378 -23.05 -49.12 24.46
C THR A 378 -23.88 -49.95 23.46
N PHE A 379 -24.65 -49.32 22.56
CA PHE A 379 -25.34 -50.04 21.48
C PHE A 379 -24.37 -50.59 20.43
N SER A 380 -23.24 -49.91 20.19
CA SER A 380 -22.19 -50.36 19.27
C SER A 380 -21.44 -51.58 19.81
N GLN A 381 -21.14 -51.63 21.11
CA GLN A 381 -20.45 -52.77 21.73
C GLN A 381 -21.35 -54.02 21.88
N GLY A 382 -22.68 -53.88 21.89
CA GLY A 382 -23.61 -55.00 21.94
C GLY A 382 -23.92 -55.66 20.60
N ARG A 383 -23.37 -55.18 19.48
CA ARG A 383 -23.65 -55.70 18.13
C ARG A 383 -22.52 -56.55 17.53
N ASP A 384 -21.38 -56.65 18.22
CA ASP A 384 -20.23 -57.46 17.81
C ASP A 384 -20.21 -58.88 18.44
N ASP A 385 -21.21 -59.21 19.28
CA ASP A 385 -21.35 -60.53 19.95
C ASP A 385 -22.61 -61.31 19.49
N LYS A 386 -22.90 -61.32 18.17
CA LYS A 386 -23.86 -62.27 17.58
C LYS A 386 -23.48 -62.73 16.17
#